data_AF-A0A061RLH3-F1
#
_entry.id   AF-A0A061RLH3-F1
#
_cell.length_a   1.000
_cell.length_b   1.000
_cell.length_c   1.000
_cell.angle_alpha   90.00
_cell.angle_beta   90.00
_cell.angle_gamma   90.00
#
_symmetry.space_group_name_H-M   'P 1'
#
loop_
_entity.id
_entity.type
_entity.pdbx_description
1 polymer ?
#
loop_
_entity_poly.entity_id
_entity_poly.type
_entity_poly.pdbx_seq_one_letter_code
_entity_poly.pdbx_strand_id
1 'polypeptide(L)'
;MPMGLPNPPTLNLLHLRRFPLVKQLKLEEALLRADHRNWCILNDGLDDPTIVLGISGKPEELVHIDAARNAGVPMIKRSSPTRTQSCAR
;
A
#
# COMPACT_ATOMS: atom_id res chain seq x y z
N MET A 1 5.53 -34.71 -27.20
CA MET A 1 4.52 -33.97 -26.43
C MET A 1 5.17 -32.67 -25.97
N PRO A 2 4.88 -31.49 -26.56
CA PRO A 2 5.46 -30.25 -26.07
C PRO A 2 4.81 -29.92 -24.72
N MET A 3 5.63 -29.80 -23.67
CA MET A 3 5.21 -29.31 -22.37
C MET A 3 4.84 -27.83 -22.53
N GLY A 4 3.54 -27.53 -22.46
CA GLY A 4 3.05 -26.15 -22.50
C GLY A 4 3.63 -25.36 -21.32
N LEU A 5 4.25 -24.21 -21.62
CA LEU A 5 4.66 -23.26 -20.59
C LEU A 5 3.44 -22.84 -19.76
N PRO A 6 3.55 -22.74 -18.43
CA PRO A 6 2.44 -22.27 -17.61
C PRO A 6 2.03 -20.86 -18.08
N ASN A 7 0.72 -20.60 -18.16
CA ASN A 7 0.21 -19.27 -18.44
C ASN A 7 0.80 -18.28 -17.42
N PRO A 8 1.29 -17.12 -17.86
CA PRO A 8 1.84 -16.14 -16.94
C PRO A 8 0.76 -15.69 -15.94
N PRO A 9 1.12 -15.42 -14.68
CA PRO A 9 0.16 -14.96 -13.69
C PRO A 9 -0.50 -13.67 -14.18
N THR A 10 -1.83 -13.61 -14.11
CA THR A 10 -2.59 -12.42 -14.48
C THR A 10 -2.45 -11.35 -13.39
N LEU A 11 -2.25 -10.10 -13.79
CA LEU A 11 -2.18 -8.94 -12.92
C LEU A 11 -3.39 -8.05 -13.16
N ASN A 12 -4.18 -7.81 -12.12
CA ASN A 12 -5.31 -6.89 -12.17
C ASN A 12 -4.82 -5.48 -11.81
N LEU A 13 -5.07 -4.51 -12.67
CA LEU A 13 -4.68 -3.12 -12.44
C LEU A 13 -5.89 -2.30 -12.01
N LEU A 14 -5.80 -1.66 -10.86
CA LEU A 14 -6.76 -0.66 -10.40
C LEU A 14 -6.09 0.71 -10.40
N HIS A 15 -6.53 1.58 -11.30
CA HIS A 15 -6.03 2.94 -11.41
C HIS A 15 -7.02 3.94 -10.81
N LEU A 16 -6.58 4.62 -9.77
CA LEU A 16 -7.30 5.64 -9.02
C LEU A 16 -6.63 6.99 -9.24
N ARG A 17 -7.39 8.07 -9.07
CA ARG A 17 -6.86 9.45 -9.16
C ARG A 17 -7.39 10.26 -8.00
N ARG A 18 -6.48 10.96 -7.30
CA ARG A 18 -6.80 11.78 -6.11
C ARG A 18 -7.63 11.02 -5.08
N PHE A 19 -7.40 9.71 -4.96
CA PHE A 19 -8.17 8.90 -4.03
C PHE A 19 -7.63 9.13 -2.61
N PRO A 20 -8.49 9.39 -1.61
CA PRO A 20 -8.01 9.68 -0.26
C PRO A 20 -7.19 8.54 0.31
N LEU A 21 -6.00 8.86 0.85
CA LEU A 21 -5.02 7.86 1.27
C LEU A 21 -5.57 6.86 2.30
N VAL A 22 -6.35 7.33 3.28
CA VAL A 22 -7.02 6.46 4.26
C VAL A 22 -7.95 5.44 3.58
N LYS A 23 -8.68 5.87 2.55
CA LYS A 23 -9.58 4.98 1.79
C LYS A 23 -8.78 3.99 0.95
N GLN A 24 -7.65 4.42 0.37
CA GLN A 24 -6.75 3.53 -0.37
C GLN A 24 -6.22 2.40 0.53
N LEU A 25 -5.77 2.74 1.74
CA LEU A 25 -5.26 1.74 2.70
C LEU A 25 -6.36 0.74 3.11
N LYS A 26 -7.60 1.21 3.29
CA LYS A 26 -8.75 0.33 3.56
C LYS A 26 -9.07 -0.58 2.38
N LEU A 27 -8.98 -0.06 1.16
CA LEU A 27 -9.20 -0.81 -0.07
C LEU A 27 -8.15 -1.90 -0.25
N GLU A 28 -6.87 -1.58 0.00
CA GLU A 28 -5.77 -2.54 -0.03
C GLU A 28 -6.01 -3.69 0.96
N GLU A 29 -6.34 -3.37 2.21
CA GLU A 29 -6.65 -4.39 3.23
C GLU A 29 -7.89 -5.23 2.86
N ALA A 30 -8.93 -4.60 2.31
CA ALA A 30 -10.13 -5.31 1.87
C ALA A 30 -9.82 -6.26 0.71
N LEU A 31 -9.04 -5.82 -0.29
CA LEU A 31 -8.59 -6.65 -1.40
C LEU A 31 -7.71 -7.80 -0.92
N LEU A 32 -6.78 -7.53 0.00
CA LEU A 32 -5.91 -8.55 0.58
C LEU A 32 -6.68 -9.65 1.31
N ARG A 33 -7.81 -9.32 1.94
CA ARG A 33 -8.67 -10.28 2.65
C ARG A 33 -9.67 -10.99 1.76
N ALA A 34 -10.21 -10.29 0.75
CA ALA A 34 -11.31 -10.77 -0.07
C ALA A 34 -10.86 -11.47 -1.36
N ASP A 35 -9.63 -11.24 -1.82
CA ASP A 35 -9.15 -11.74 -3.11
C ASP A 35 -7.70 -12.27 -2.99
N HIS A 36 -7.39 -13.31 -3.78
CA HIS A 36 -6.07 -13.93 -3.84
C HIS A 36 -5.37 -13.71 -5.19
N ARG A 37 -6.03 -13.03 -6.14
CA ARG A 37 -5.43 -12.65 -7.42
C ARG A 37 -4.38 -11.55 -7.21
N ASN A 38 -3.47 -11.42 -8.17
CA ASN A 38 -2.50 -10.33 -8.14
C ASN A 38 -3.21 -9.01 -8.48
N TRP A 39 -3.03 -8.02 -7.61
CA TRP A 39 -3.55 -6.66 -7.79
C TRP A 39 -2.41 -5.65 -7.75
N CYS A 40 -2.44 -4.70 -8.68
CA CYS A 40 -1.63 -3.48 -8.66
C CYS A 40 -2.58 -2.30 -8.50
N ILE A 41 -2.38 -1.49 -7.47
CA ILE A 41 -3.18 -0.28 -7.23
C ILE A 41 -2.29 0.93 -7.51
N LEU A 42 -2.66 1.73 -8.50
CA LEU A 42 -2.05 3.03 -8.78
C LEU A 42 -3.00 4.10 -8.27
N ASN A 43 -2.49 5.08 -7.54
CA ASN A 43 -3.26 6.25 -7.15
C ASN A 43 -2.48 7.51 -7.51
N ASP A 44 -2.93 8.20 -8.55
CA ASP A 44 -2.26 9.39 -9.04
C ASP A 44 -2.75 10.63 -8.31
N GLY A 45 -1.81 11.27 -7.62
CA GLY A 45 -2.06 12.50 -6.88
C GLY A 45 -2.70 12.25 -5.51
N LEU A 46 -2.30 13.09 -4.57
CA LEU A 46 -2.95 13.25 -3.28
C LEU A 46 -3.22 14.74 -3.12
N ASP A 47 -4.42 15.09 -2.71
CA ASP A 47 -4.79 16.49 -2.47
C ASP A 47 -4.12 17.02 -1.19
N ASP A 48 -3.92 16.14 -0.20
CA ASP A 48 -3.31 16.48 1.08
C ASP A 48 -2.03 15.65 1.34
N PRO A 49 -0.90 16.29 1.71
CA PRO A 49 0.29 15.57 2.15
C PRO A 49 -0.05 14.76 3.42
N THR A 50 0.37 13.51 3.48
CA THR A 50 0.11 12.62 4.62
C THR A 50 1.31 11.72 4.84
N ILE A 51 1.73 11.55 6.09
CA ILE A 51 2.83 10.65 6.45
C ILE A 51 2.24 9.29 6.83
N VAL A 52 2.67 8.22 6.16
CA VAL A 52 2.27 6.85 6.50
C VAL A 52 3.44 6.13 7.14
N LEU A 53 3.24 5.66 8.37
CA LEU A 53 4.19 4.85 9.10
C LEU A 53 3.83 3.37 8.99
N GLY A 54 4.84 2.52 8.82
CA GLY A 54 4.67 1.07 8.94
C GLY A 54 4.33 0.64 10.37
N ILE A 55 3.86 -0.60 10.54
CA ILE A 55 3.48 -1.17 11.85
C ILE A 55 4.59 -0.99 12.90
N SER A 56 5.83 -1.25 12.50
CA SER A 56 7.00 -1.23 13.39
C SER A 56 7.69 0.15 13.46
N GLY A 57 7.27 1.11 12.64
CA GLY A 57 7.88 2.44 12.61
C GLY A 57 7.52 3.23 13.87
N LYS A 58 8.53 3.78 14.55
CA LYS A 58 8.33 4.71 15.66
C LYS A 58 8.31 6.14 15.12
N PRO A 59 7.25 6.93 15.40
CA PRO A 59 7.18 8.33 15.00
C PRO A 59 8.42 9.15 15.39
N GLU A 60 8.94 8.96 16.60
CA GLU A 60 10.04 9.76 17.13
C GLU A 60 11.37 9.55 16.38
N GLU A 61 11.55 8.37 15.78
CA GLU A 61 12.78 7.98 15.08
C GLU A 61 12.73 8.32 13.57
N LEU A 62 11.53 8.45 13.00
CA LEU A 62 11.32 8.52 11.55
C LEU A 62 10.73 9.84 11.07
N VAL A 63 10.17 10.65 11.98
CA VAL A 63 9.44 11.86 11.63
C VAL A 63 9.88 13.02 12.53
N HIS A 64 10.13 14.17 11.92
CA HIS A 64 10.23 15.43 12.65
C HIS A 64 8.83 15.86 13.11
N ILE A 65 8.42 15.37 14.28
CA ILE A 65 7.05 15.52 14.80
C ILE A 65 6.61 16.98 14.86
N ASP A 66 7.46 17.89 15.33
CA ASP A 66 7.12 19.31 15.45
C ASP A 66 6.93 19.97 14.09
N ALA A 67 7.79 19.66 13.12
CA ALA A 67 7.66 20.18 11.76
C ALA A 67 6.38 19.65 11.08
N ALA A 68 6.09 18.35 11.22
CA ALA A 68 4.87 17.74 10.67
C ALA A 68 3.60 18.34 11.29
N ARG A 69 3.61 18.56 12.61
CA ARG A 69 2.50 19.21 13.33
C ARG A 69 2.31 20.65 12.88
N ASN A 70 3.39 21.43 12.80
CA ASN A 70 3.34 22.84 12.38
C ASN A 70 2.86 22.98 10.92
N ALA A 71 3.18 22.00 10.07
CA ALA A 71 2.71 21.95 8.68
C ALA A 71 1.30 21.36 8.53
N GLY A 72 0.65 20.91 9.62
CA GLY A 72 -0.68 20.30 9.56
C GLY A 72 -0.74 18.96 8.83
N VAL A 73 0.40 18.26 8.71
CA VAL A 73 0.50 16.99 7.96
C VAL A 73 0.05 15.84 8.86
N PRO A 74 -1.06 15.14 8.54
CA PRO A 74 -1.52 14.01 9.33
C PRO A 74 -0.56 12.82 9.25
N MET A 75 -0.51 12.06 10.34
CA MET A 75 0.26 10.82 10.45
C MET A 75 -0.70 9.63 10.58
N ILE A 76 -0.52 8.61 9.75
CA ILE A 76 -1.33 7.39 9.74
C ILE A 76 -0.41 6.20 9.97
N LYS A 77 -0.81 5.28 10.85
CA LYS A 77 -0.13 4.01 11.04
C LYS A 77 -0.81 2.92 10.20
N ARG A 78 -0.08 2.31 9.27
CA ARG A 78 -0.56 1.18 8.49
C ARG A 78 -0.62 -0.07 9.38
N SER A 79 -1.74 -0.78 9.37
CA SER A 79 -1.98 -1.99 10.18
C SER A 79 -1.71 -3.30 9.45
N SER A 80 -1.48 -3.27 8.14
CA SER A 80 -1.16 -4.48 7.35
C SER A 80 0.32 -4.82 7.47
N PRO A 81 0.67 -6.02 7.99
CA PRO A 81 2.04 -6.49 7.95
C PRO A 81 2.42 -6.67 6.49
N THR A 82 3.59 -6.17 6.08
CA THR A 82 4.14 -6.50 4.77
C THR A 82 4.22 -8.02 4.70
N ARG A 83 3.36 -8.64 3.89
CA ARG A 83 3.42 -10.08 3.66
C ARG A 83 4.61 -10.32 2.74
N THR A 84 5.78 -10.61 3.31
CA THR A 84 6.93 -11.06 2.53
C THR A 84 6.57 -12.42 1.95
N GLN A 85 6.09 -12.45 0.70
CA GLN A 85 6.13 -13.68 -0.06
C GLN A 85 7.60 -13.92 -0.40
N SER A 86 8.22 -14.87 0.31
CA SER A 86 9.44 -15.52 -0.15
C SER A 86 9.12 -16.14 -1.51
N CYS A 87 9.57 -15.47 -2.58
CA CYS A 87 9.66 -16.11 -3.88
C CYS A 87 10.92 -17.00 -3.80
N ALA A 88 10.73 -18.26 -3.40
CA ALA A 88 11.76 -19.26 -3.62
C ALA A 88 12.00 -19.34 -5.14
N ARG A 89 13.21 -19.00 -5.55
CA ARG A 89 13.69 -19.21 -6.92
C ARG A 89 13.90 -20.69 -7.17
#